data_AF-A0A937VSR1-F1
#
_entry.id   AF-A0A937VSR1-F1
#
_cell.length_a   1.000
_cell.length_b   1.000
_cell.length_c   1.000
_cell.angle_alpha   90.00
_cell.angle_beta   90.00
_cell.angle_gamma   90.00
#
_symmetry.space_group_name_H-M   'P 1'
#
loop_
_entity.id
_entity.type
_entity.pdbx_description
1 polymer ?
#
loop_
_entity_poly.entity_id
_entity_poly.type
_entity_poly.pdbx_seq_one_letter_code
_entity_poly.pdbx_strand_id
1 'polypeptide(L)'
;MGFEKEMRLKLKNLPDHREINKKFKPLRDLISHSLLETSSVKTFKTLIDLLVKEKPFNLVQIKKKYFLPDLKKERQILTKQKKEFEALKKSAGEWIKKNFSEKQLKELWEKHQSWLPRRYKLYKGKTSLQKIAADTLARFKLIKKI
;
A
#
# COMPACT_ATOMS: atom_id res chain seq x y z
N MET A 1 -0.86 -17.16 1.27
CA MET A 1 -0.56 -15.81 1.80
C MET A 1 -1.67 -14.83 1.35
N GLY A 2 -2.55 -14.39 2.26
CA GLY A 2 -3.74 -13.58 1.88
C GLY A 2 -3.41 -12.17 1.35
N PHE A 3 -2.34 -11.55 1.86
CA PHE A 3 -1.91 -10.20 1.48
C PHE A 3 -1.61 -10.08 -0.02
N GLU A 4 -0.67 -10.87 -0.54
CA GLU A 4 -0.24 -10.78 -1.94
C GLU A 4 -1.39 -11.06 -2.91
N LYS A 5 -2.25 -12.04 -2.59
CA LYS A 5 -3.45 -12.34 -3.39
C LYS A 5 -4.40 -11.14 -3.44
N GLU A 6 -4.69 -10.52 -2.29
CA GLU A 6 -5.55 -9.34 -2.22
C GLU A 6 -4.92 -8.15 -2.95
N MET A 7 -3.62 -7.97 -2.82
CA MET A 7 -2.87 -6.89 -3.46
C MET A 7 -2.83 -7.01 -4.98
N ARG A 8 -2.59 -8.21 -5.51
CA ARG A 8 -2.67 -8.49 -6.94
C ARG A 8 -4.07 -8.20 -7.48
N LEU A 9 -5.12 -8.54 -6.73
CA LEU A 9 -6.50 -8.24 -7.14
C LEU A 9 -6.78 -6.73 -7.15
N LYS A 10 -6.29 -6.00 -6.14
CA LYS A 10 -6.46 -4.54 -6.02
C LYS A 10 -5.78 -3.77 -7.14
N LEU A 11 -4.55 -4.15 -7.46
CA LEU A 11 -3.73 -3.42 -8.43
C LEU A 11 -3.82 -4.02 -9.83
N LYS A 12 -4.73 -4.98 -10.03
CA LYS A 12 -5.04 -5.53 -11.35
C LYS A 12 -5.43 -4.38 -12.29
N ASN A 13 -4.81 -4.37 -13.48
CA ASN A 13 -5.01 -3.36 -14.53
C ASN A 13 -4.52 -1.95 -14.16
N LEU A 14 -3.67 -1.78 -13.15
CA LEU A 14 -2.99 -0.52 -12.94
C LEU A 14 -1.94 -0.33 -14.06
N PRO A 15 -2.07 0.68 -14.93
CA PRO A 15 -1.09 0.94 -15.98
C PRO A 15 0.26 1.38 -15.42
N ASP A 16 1.31 1.13 -16.20
CA ASP A 16 2.65 1.60 -15.90
C ASP A 16 2.71 3.14 -15.94
N HIS A 17 3.70 3.71 -15.25
CA HIS A 17 3.94 5.15 -15.23
C HIS A 17 4.20 5.76 -16.63
N ARG A 18 4.66 4.97 -17.60
CA ARG A 18 4.90 5.37 -18.99
C ARG A 18 3.64 5.34 -19.85
N GLU A 19 2.64 4.56 -19.46
CA GLU A 19 1.40 4.36 -20.21
C GLU A 19 0.32 5.39 -19.89
N ILE A 20 0.54 6.23 -18.87
CA ILE A 20 -0.41 7.26 -18.45
C ILE A 20 0.04 8.66 -18.84
N ASN A 21 -0.92 9.48 -19.27
CA ASN A 21 -0.69 10.89 -19.51
C ASN A 21 -0.16 11.59 -18.23
N LYS A 22 0.77 12.55 -18.39
CA LYS A 22 1.38 13.32 -17.30
C LYS A 22 0.34 13.91 -16.33
N LYS A 23 -0.82 14.35 -16.84
CA LYS A 23 -1.94 14.88 -16.00
C LYS A 23 -2.47 13.88 -14.96
N PHE A 24 -2.34 12.58 -15.25
CA PHE A 24 -2.87 11.48 -14.42
C PHE A 24 -1.83 10.87 -13.47
N LYS A 25 -0.55 11.22 -13.61
CA LYS A 25 0.53 10.74 -12.73
C LYS A 25 0.22 10.91 -11.23
N PRO A 26 -0.34 12.04 -10.76
CA PRO A 26 -0.67 12.18 -9.33
C PRO A 26 -1.71 11.17 -8.83
N LEU A 27 -2.68 10.79 -9.67
CA LEU A 27 -3.68 9.79 -9.33
C LEU A 27 -3.07 8.39 -9.29
N ARG A 28 -2.24 8.03 -10.28
CA ARG A 28 -1.51 6.77 -10.27
C ARG A 28 -0.61 6.65 -9.06
N ASP A 29 0.13 7.70 -8.72
CA ASP A 29 1.00 7.73 -7.55
C ASP A 29 0.23 7.55 -6.25
N LEU A 30 -0.96 8.13 -6.14
CA LEU A 30 -1.87 7.88 -5.01
C LEU A 30 -2.20 6.39 -4.90
N ILE A 31 -2.58 5.73 -6.00
CA ILE A 31 -2.94 4.30 -6.03
C ILE A 31 -1.75 3.40 -5.67
N SER A 32 -0.59 3.63 -6.31
CA SER A 32 0.60 2.79 -6.14
C SER A 32 1.28 2.97 -4.78
N HIS A 33 1.34 4.20 -4.28
CA HIS A 33 2.30 4.57 -3.24
C HIS A 33 1.69 5.18 -1.98
N SER A 34 0.41 5.55 -1.99
CA SER A 34 -0.19 6.24 -0.85
C SER A 34 -1.42 5.54 -0.30
N LEU A 35 -2.27 4.97 -1.16
CA LEU A 35 -3.48 4.27 -0.72
C LEU A 35 -3.12 3.12 0.22
N LEU A 36 -3.93 2.94 1.27
CA LEU A 36 -3.70 1.94 2.29
C LEU A 36 -3.82 0.54 1.70
N GLU A 37 -2.96 -0.38 2.13
CA GLU A 37 -3.07 -1.81 1.81
C GLU A 37 -4.40 -2.42 2.24
N THR A 38 -5.08 -1.81 3.21
CA THR A 38 -6.36 -2.23 3.76
C THR A 38 -7.56 -1.59 3.07
N SER A 39 -7.38 -0.53 2.25
CA SER A 39 -8.46 0.08 1.47
C SER A 39 -9.15 -0.96 0.57
N SER A 40 -10.45 -0.81 0.36
CA SER A 40 -11.26 -1.82 -0.31
C SER A 40 -10.84 -2.08 -1.77
N VAL A 41 -11.06 -3.30 -2.27
CA VAL A 41 -10.87 -3.64 -3.70
C VAL A 41 -11.70 -2.71 -4.60
N LYS A 42 -12.92 -2.35 -4.17
CA LYS A 42 -13.80 -1.42 -4.90
C LYS A 42 -13.17 -0.03 -5.03
N THR A 43 -12.51 0.46 -3.99
CA THR A 43 -11.79 1.74 -4.02
C THR A 43 -10.69 1.70 -5.07
N PHE A 44 -9.85 0.67 -5.05
CA PHE A 44 -8.79 0.50 -6.05
C PHE A 44 -9.35 0.45 -7.47
N LYS A 45 -10.35 -0.40 -7.73
CA LYS A 45 -11.01 -0.49 -9.05
C LYS A 45 -11.55 0.85 -9.52
N THR A 46 -12.24 1.58 -8.63
CA THR A 46 -12.80 2.90 -8.96
C THR A 46 -11.70 3.89 -9.38
N LEU A 47 -10.58 3.93 -8.66
CA LEU A 47 -9.49 4.86 -8.96
C LEU A 47 -8.70 4.43 -10.22
N ILE A 48 -8.52 3.13 -10.44
CA ILE A 48 -7.90 2.59 -11.65
C ILE A 48 -8.80 2.86 -12.87
N ASP A 49 -10.12 2.70 -12.75
CA ASP A 49 -11.05 3.02 -13.84
C ASP A 49 -11.02 4.50 -14.22
N LEU A 50 -10.90 5.40 -13.24
CA LEU A 50 -10.71 6.84 -13.51
C LEU A 50 -9.41 7.08 -14.28
N LEU A 51 -8.35 6.36 -13.93
CA LEU A 51 -7.03 6.45 -14.54
C LEU A 51 -7.04 5.94 -15.99
N VAL A 52 -7.53 4.71 -16.21
CA VAL A 52 -7.54 4.02 -17.52
C VAL A 52 -8.48 4.69 -18.50
N LYS A 53 -9.65 5.17 -18.04
CA LYS A 53 -10.63 5.86 -18.89
C LYS A 53 -10.33 7.35 -19.06
N GLU A 54 -9.17 7.82 -18.59
CA GLU A 54 -8.76 9.22 -18.58
C GLU A 54 -9.88 10.20 -18.14
N LYS A 55 -10.65 9.83 -17.12
CA LYS A 55 -11.76 10.67 -16.66
C LYS A 55 -11.23 11.90 -15.93
N PRO A 56 -11.81 13.09 -16.14
CA PRO A 56 -11.49 14.25 -15.32
C PRO A 56 -11.63 13.93 -13.84
N PHE A 57 -10.66 14.38 -13.05
CA PHE A 57 -10.63 14.12 -11.62
C PHE A 57 -10.11 15.31 -10.83
N ASN A 58 -10.59 15.44 -9.60
CA ASN A 58 -10.03 16.36 -8.62
C ASN A 58 -9.33 15.55 -7.53
N LEU A 59 -7.99 15.64 -7.48
CA LEU A 59 -7.17 14.86 -6.54
C LEU A 59 -7.50 15.16 -5.08
N VAL A 60 -7.87 16.41 -4.76
CA VAL A 60 -8.24 16.81 -3.40
C VAL A 60 -9.54 16.13 -2.98
N GLN A 61 -10.55 16.12 -3.85
CA GLN A 61 -11.82 15.43 -3.59
C GLN A 61 -11.64 13.91 -3.50
N ILE A 62 -10.82 13.33 -4.38
CA ILE A 62 -10.48 11.90 -4.33
C ILE A 62 -9.83 11.55 -2.98
N LYS A 63 -8.85 12.34 -2.53
CA LYS A 63 -8.20 12.12 -1.23
C LYS A 63 -9.20 12.24 -0.08
N LYS A 64 -10.06 13.25 -0.08
CA LYS A 64 -11.12 13.43 0.92
C LYS A 64 -12.09 12.25 0.97
N LYS A 65 -12.46 11.68 -0.18
CA LYS A 65 -13.44 10.59 -0.26
C LYS A 65 -12.85 9.21 0.04
N TYR A 66 -11.67 8.92 -0.50
CA TYR A 66 -11.15 7.55 -0.57
C TYR A 66 -9.88 7.29 0.25
N PHE A 67 -9.17 8.34 0.69
CA PHE A 67 -7.89 8.18 1.40
C PHE A 67 -7.97 8.65 2.86
N LEU A 68 -8.45 9.87 3.09
CA LEU A 68 -8.49 10.47 4.43
C LEU A 68 -9.37 9.70 5.44
N PRO A 69 -10.54 9.16 5.08
CA PRO A 69 -11.36 8.39 6.02
C PRO A 69 -10.67 7.10 6.46
N ASP A 70 -10.09 6.35 5.52
CA ASP A 70 -9.36 5.11 5.79
C ASP A 70 -8.10 5.41 6.63
N LEU A 71 -7.39 6.49 6.32
CA LEU A 71 -6.22 6.93 7.09
C LEU A 71 -6.59 7.30 8.54
N LYS A 72 -7.73 7.99 8.76
CA LYS A 72 -8.22 8.33 10.10
C LYS A 72 -8.54 7.05 10.89
N LYS A 73 -9.22 6.08 10.28
CA LYS A 73 -9.53 4.79 10.88
C LYS A 73 -8.26 4.00 11.23
N GLU A 74 -7.33 3.89 10.29
CA GLU A 74 -6.03 3.25 10.53
C GLU A 74 -5.32 3.86 11.74
N ARG A 75 -5.20 5.19 11.80
CA ARG A 75 -4.56 5.87 12.94
C ARG A 75 -5.24 5.54 14.27
N GLN A 76 -6.57 5.55 14.32
CA GLN A 76 -7.32 5.21 15.53
C GLN A 76 -7.06 3.77 15.98
N ILE A 77 -7.06 2.81 15.05
CA ILE A 77 -6.77 1.40 15.33
C ILE A 77 -5.34 1.23 15.85
N LEU A 78 -4.36 1.83 15.17
CA LEU A 78 -2.95 1.73 15.55
C LEU A 78 -2.67 2.35 16.93
N THR A 79 -3.36 3.44 17.28
CA THR A 79 -3.27 4.03 18.62
C THR A 79 -3.92 3.14 19.68
N LYS A 80 -5.14 2.64 19.43
CA LYS A 80 -5.88 1.81 20.38
C LYS A 80 -5.20 0.46 20.63
N GLN A 81 -4.61 -0.14 19.60
CA GLN A 81 -4.00 -1.48 19.64
C GLN A 81 -2.47 -1.42 19.55
N LYS A 82 -1.86 -0.37 20.12
CA LYS A 82 -0.40 -0.13 20.02
C LYS A 82 0.45 -1.33 20.43
N LYS A 83 0.10 -2.01 21.53
CA LYS A 83 0.84 -3.19 22.01
C LYS A 83 0.79 -4.35 21.01
N GLU A 84 -0.41 -4.67 20.48
CA GLU A 84 -0.55 -5.73 19.48
C GLU A 84 0.17 -5.36 18.17
N PHE A 85 0.08 -4.09 17.76
CA PHE A 85 0.79 -3.62 16.57
C PHE A 85 2.31 -3.81 16.67
N GLU A 86 2.93 -3.45 17.81
CA GLU A 86 4.37 -3.66 18.02
C GLU A 86 4.75 -5.14 18.07
N ALA A 87 3.92 -6.00 18.68
CA ALA A 87 4.12 -7.45 18.65
C ALA A 87 4.05 -8.02 17.22
N LEU A 88 3.06 -7.60 16.43
CA LEU A 88 2.94 -7.97 15.03
C LEU A 88 4.12 -7.47 14.20
N LYS A 89 4.63 -6.26 14.45
CA LYS A 89 5.83 -5.73 13.78
C LYS A 89 7.05 -6.59 14.06
N LYS A 90 7.27 -7.02 15.31
CA LYS A 90 8.39 -7.89 15.66
C LYS A 90 8.28 -9.24 14.93
N SER A 91 7.13 -9.89 15.02
CA SER A 91 6.88 -11.19 14.35
C SER A 91 6.99 -11.09 12.83
N ALA A 92 6.40 -10.05 12.22
CA ALA A 92 6.51 -9.80 10.79
C ALA A 92 7.96 -9.49 10.38
N GLY A 93 8.72 -8.77 11.22
CA GLY A 93 10.13 -8.45 10.99
C GLY A 93 11.01 -9.70 10.97
N GLU A 94 10.83 -10.62 11.92
CA GLU A 94 11.53 -11.90 11.95
C GLU A 94 11.20 -12.74 10.72
N TRP A 95 9.91 -12.83 10.36
CA TRP A 95 9.47 -13.55 9.17
C TRP A 95 10.04 -12.94 7.88
N ILE A 96 10.00 -11.61 7.73
CA ILE A 96 10.54 -10.94 6.53
C ILE A 96 12.04 -11.17 6.40
N LYS A 97 12.82 -11.00 7.48
CA LYS A 97 14.27 -11.21 7.45
C LYS A 97 14.65 -12.65 7.10
N LYS A 98 13.88 -13.63 7.56
CA LYS A 98 14.10 -15.05 7.26
C LYS A 98 13.81 -15.40 5.79
N ASN A 99 12.82 -14.75 5.18
CA ASN A 99 12.32 -15.13 3.85
C ASN A 99 12.82 -14.24 2.71
N PHE A 100 13.24 -13.00 3.00
CA PHE A 100 13.67 -12.06 1.97
C PHE A 100 14.87 -11.23 2.39
N SER A 101 15.89 -11.20 1.55
CA SER A 101 16.95 -10.17 1.63
C SER A 101 16.45 -8.81 1.12
N GLU A 102 17.15 -7.72 1.50
CA GLU A 102 16.88 -6.37 0.96
C GLU A 102 16.97 -6.32 -0.57
N LYS A 103 17.97 -6.99 -1.16
CA LYS A 103 18.14 -7.06 -2.63
C LYS A 103 16.96 -7.77 -3.29
N GLN A 104 16.52 -8.90 -2.75
CA GLN A 104 15.36 -9.63 -3.27
C GLN A 104 14.08 -8.80 -3.15
N LEU A 105 13.84 -8.14 -2.02
CA LEU A 105 12.65 -7.27 -1.88
C LEU A 105 12.68 -6.13 -2.89
N LYS A 106 13.83 -5.50 -3.10
CA LYS A 106 13.98 -4.44 -4.09
C LYS A 106 13.65 -4.93 -5.48
N GLU A 107 14.23 -6.06 -5.89
CA GLU A 107 14.00 -6.64 -7.22
C GLU A 107 12.54 -7.02 -7.43
N LEU A 108 11.92 -7.72 -6.47
CA LEU A 108 10.51 -8.11 -6.54
C LEU A 108 9.58 -6.89 -6.59
N TRP A 109 9.91 -5.84 -5.86
CA TRP A 109 9.12 -4.62 -5.78
C TRP A 109 9.22 -3.78 -7.07
N GLU A 110 10.43 -3.59 -7.59
CA GLU A 110 10.69 -2.87 -8.84
C GLU A 110 10.09 -3.58 -10.06
N LYS A 111 10.10 -4.92 -10.06
CA LYS A 111 9.46 -5.74 -11.10
C LYS A 111 7.95 -5.92 -10.88
N HIS A 112 7.35 -5.28 -9.86
CA HIS A 112 5.94 -5.44 -9.49
C HIS A 112 5.51 -6.91 -9.25
N GLN A 113 6.45 -7.78 -8.89
CA GLN A 113 6.21 -9.19 -8.57
C GLN A 113 5.76 -9.37 -7.10
N SER A 114 6.06 -8.38 -6.26
CA SER A 114 5.63 -8.25 -4.87
C SER A 114 5.05 -6.87 -4.63
N TRP A 115 4.01 -6.81 -3.79
CA TRP A 115 3.45 -5.54 -3.31
C TRP A 115 3.94 -5.18 -1.90
N LEU A 116 4.90 -5.94 -1.39
CA LEU A 116 5.76 -5.60 -0.25
C LEU A 116 7.11 -5.07 -0.75
N PRO A 117 7.63 -3.95 -0.21
CA PRO A 117 7.00 -3.05 0.76
C PRO A 117 5.93 -2.13 0.13
N ARG A 118 4.95 -1.70 0.95
CA ARG A 118 3.94 -0.72 0.52
C ARG A 118 4.06 0.60 1.27
N ARG A 119 3.61 1.68 0.63
CA ARG A 119 3.60 3.05 1.18
C ARG A 119 4.98 3.51 1.66
N TYR A 120 6.03 3.13 0.92
CA TYR A 120 7.41 3.49 1.24
C TYR A 120 7.64 5.00 1.38
N LYS A 121 6.85 5.83 0.66
CA LYS A 121 6.89 7.30 0.76
C LYS A 121 6.56 7.85 2.16
N LEU A 122 5.98 7.04 3.06
CA LEU A 122 5.76 7.43 4.47
C LEU A 122 7.06 7.48 5.27
N TYR A 123 8.10 6.78 4.82
CA TYR A 123 9.35 6.63 5.54
C TYR A 123 10.34 7.66 5.01
N LYS A 124 10.76 8.59 5.88
CA LYS A 124 11.81 9.56 5.57
C LYS A 124 13.19 8.93 5.82
N GLY A 125 14.15 9.19 4.95
CA GLY A 125 15.55 8.74 5.12
C GLY A 125 15.81 7.27 4.74
N LYS A 126 16.91 6.70 5.25
CA LYS A 126 17.40 5.35 4.91
C LYS A 126 16.66 4.25 5.69
N THR A 127 15.35 4.14 5.52
CA THR A 127 14.60 2.99 6.06
C THR A 127 14.74 1.79 5.11
N SER A 128 15.06 0.63 5.66
CA SER A 128 15.25 -0.60 4.88
C SER A 128 13.90 -1.14 4.35
N LEU A 129 13.91 -1.78 3.17
CA LEU A 129 12.68 -2.33 2.57
C LEU A 129 12.09 -3.45 3.43
N GLN A 130 12.94 -4.23 4.13
CA GLN A 130 12.48 -5.24 5.09
C GLN A 130 11.65 -4.62 6.21
N LYS A 131 12.10 -3.47 6.76
CA LYS A 131 11.35 -2.76 7.81
C LYS A 131 10.00 -2.26 7.30
N ILE A 132 9.97 -1.68 6.10
CA ILE A 132 8.72 -1.20 5.49
C ILE A 132 7.76 -2.38 5.18
N ALA A 133 8.30 -3.51 4.70
CA ALA A 133 7.52 -4.71 4.44
C ALA A 133 6.93 -5.31 5.72
N ALA A 134 7.71 -5.37 6.80
CA ALA A 134 7.24 -5.81 8.11
C ALA A 134 6.09 -4.94 8.63
N ASP A 135 6.25 -3.61 8.57
CA ASP A 135 5.20 -2.68 8.98
C ASP A 135 3.94 -2.80 8.10
N THR A 136 4.10 -3.03 6.80
CA THR A 136 3.00 -3.26 5.86
C THR A 136 2.20 -4.50 6.24
N LEU A 137 2.88 -5.61 6.52
CA LEU A 137 2.24 -6.85 6.97
C LEU A 137 1.56 -6.68 8.33
N ALA A 138 2.20 -6.01 9.28
CA ALA A 138 1.65 -5.77 10.60
C ALA A 138 0.36 -4.93 10.52
N ARG A 139 0.36 -3.84 9.75
CA ARG A 139 -0.83 -3.00 9.53
C ARG A 139 -1.96 -3.79 8.88
N PHE A 140 -1.64 -4.51 7.80
CA PHE A 140 -2.63 -5.32 7.10
C PHE A 140 -3.27 -6.35 8.02
N LYS A 141 -2.45 -7.09 8.79
CA LYS A 141 -2.93 -8.12 9.72
C LYS A 141 -3.78 -7.55 10.83
N LEU A 142 -3.34 -6.47 11.46
CA LEU A 142 -4.07 -5.85 12.56
C LEU A 142 -5.44 -5.33 12.12
N ILE A 143 -5.47 -4.57 11.03
CA ILE A 143 -6.69 -3.89 10.58
C ILE A 143 -7.71 -4.86 9.98
N LYS A 144 -7.26 -5.96 9.36
CA LYS A 144 -8.15 -6.99 8.79
C LYS A 144 -8.70 -7.99 9.80
N LYS A 145 -8.16 -8.03 11.02
CA LYS A 145 -8.72 -8.83 12.13
C LYS A 145 -10.00 -8.20 12.72
N ILE A 146 -10.21 -6.91 12.45
CA ILE A 146 -11.35 -6.10 12.93
C ILE A 146 -12.42 -6.11 11.85
#